data_AF-A0A968UC23-F1
#
_entry.id   AF-A0A968UC23-F1
#
_cell.length_a   1.000
_cell.length_b   1.000
_cell.length_c   1.000
_cell.angle_alpha   90.00
_cell.angle_beta   90.00
_cell.angle_gamma   90.00
#
_symmetry.space_group_name_H-M   'P 1'
#
loop_
_entity.id
_entity.type
_entity.pdbx_description
1 polymer ?
#
loop_
_entity_poly.entity_id
_entity_poly.type
_entity_poly.pdbx_seq_one_letter_code
_entity_poly.pdbx_strand_id
1 'polypeptide(L)'
;MERKIRYRKPQPVNLAVLLLTFILPFAIVVYQLIAEVDQRVNFAQAEINGLAYLRPLEQLLHEVPESQLLMQRYWRQATTWQTLTQQHLDIDQTMGALSKVEKELGKQLNTTQGFNTLNQTWLRLPKPDRATKYQQ
;
A
#
# COMPACT_ATOMS: atom_id res chain seq x y z
N MET A 1 -24.64 -30.95 80.00
CA MET A 1 -24.54 -29.93 78.93
C MET A 1 -23.89 -30.58 77.72
N GLU A 2 -24.68 -31.11 76.77
CA GLU A 2 -24.14 -31.69 75.54
C GLU A 2 -24.05 -30.64 74.43
N ARG A 3 -22.84 -30.37 73.93
CA ARG A 3 -22.65 -29.53 72.75
C ARG A 3 -22.83 -30.40 71.50
N LYS A 4 -23.98 -30.27 70.82
CA LYS A 4 -24.17 -30.84 69.47
C LYS A 4 -23.29 -30.10 68.47
N ILE A 5 -22.21 -30.74 68.06
CA ILE A 5 -21.38 -30.29 66.94
C ILE A 5 -22.17 -30.56 65.65
N ARG A 6 -22.60 -29.51 64.95
CA ARG A 6 -23.25 -29.63 63.65
C ARG A 6 -22.20 -29.91 62.60
N TYR A 7 -22.15 -31.14 62.10
CA TYR A 7 -21.34 -31.50 60.94
C TYR A 7 -21.92 -30.86 59.68
N ARG A 8 -21.20 -29.90 59.11
CA ARG A 8 -21.50 -29.29 57.81
C ARG A 8 -21.11 -30.29 56.72
N LYS A 9 -22.09 -30.83 55.98
CA LYS A 9 -21.81 -31.70 54.83
C LYS A 9 -21.09 -30.89 53.74
N PRO A 10 -19.93 -31.32 53.23
CA PRO A 10 -19.29 -30.68 52.08
C PRO A 10 -20.17 -30.88 50.85
N GLN A 11 -20.49 -29.79 50.15
CA GLN A 11 -21.20 -29.90 48.88
C GLN A 11 -20.22 -30.35 47.79
N PRO A 12 -20.60 -31.31 46.93
CA PRO A 12 -19.74 -31.73 45.83
C PRO A 12 -19.57 -30.56 44.86
N VAL A 13 -18.33 -30.08 44.72
CA VAL A 13 -18.00 -29.07 43.71
C VAL A 13 -17.98 -29.75 42.35
N ASN A 14 -18.68 -29.17 41.38
CA ASN A 14 -18.68 -29.68 40.01
C ASN A 14 -17.36 -29.28 39.32
N LEU A 15 -16.43 -30.23 39.21
CA LEU A 15 -15.10 -30.02 38.63
C LEU A 15 -15.17 -29.42 37.23
N ALA A 16 -16.19 -29.75 36.44
CA ALA A 16 -16.38 -29.18 35.11
C ALA A 16 -16.60 -27.66 35.16
N VAL A 17 -17.36 -27.16 36.14
CA VAL A 17 -17.62 -25.72 36.30
C VAL A 17 -16.36 -24.99 36.75
N LEU A 18 -15.59 -25.60 37.66
CA LEU A 18 -14.29 -25.07 38.08
C LEU A 18 -13.33 -24.95 36.90
N LEU A 19 -13.20 -26.01 36.10
CA LEU A 19 -12.35 -26.01 34.90
C LEU A 19 -12.82 -25.00 33.86
N LEU A 20 -14.13 -24.91 33.61
CA LEU A 20 -14.70 -23.95 32.67
C LEU A 20 -14.39 -22.51 33.10
N THR A 21 -14.45 -22.22 34.40
CA THR A 21 -14.18 -20.89 34.96
C THR A 21 -12.73 -20.46 34.72
N PHE A 22 -11.79 -21.41 34.61
CA PHE A 22 -10.39 -21.16 34.27
C PHE A 22 -10.13 -21.14 32.76
N ILE A 23 -10.75 -22.04 31.99
CA ILE A 23 -10.52 -22.18 30.55
C ILE A 23 -11.12 -20.99 29.79
N LEU A 24 -12.30 -20.52 30.18
CA LEU A 24 -13.02 -19.46 29.48
C LEU A 24 -12.23 -18.14 29.40
N PRO A 25 -11.72 -17.55 30.51
CA PRO A 25 -10.92 -16.34 30.42
C PRO A 25 -9.61 -16.55 29.64
N PHE A 26 -9.01 -17.75 29.75
CA PHE A 26 -7.80 -18.07 28.99
C PHE A 26 -8.08 -18.11 27.48
N ALA A 27 -9.17 -18.75 27.05
CA ALA A 27 -9.57 -18.80 25.65
C ALA A 27 -9.83 -17.40 25.08
N ILE A 28 -10.44 -16.50 25.87
CA ILE A 28 -10.65 -15.10 25.47
C ILE A 28 -9.31 -14.40 25.23
N VAL A 29 -8.34 -14.53 26.14
CA VAL A 29 -7.03 -13.89 26.00
C VAL A 29 -6.29 -14.42 24.77
N VAL A 30 -6.30 -15.74 24.55
CA VAL A 30 -5.67 -16.35 23.37
C VAL A 30 -6.35 -15.86 22.08
N TYR A 31 -7.68 -15.79 22.06
CA TYR A 31 -8.41 -15.26 20.91
C TYR A 31 -8.05 -13.79 20.62
N GLN A 32 -7.97 -12.95 21.66
CA GLN A 32 -7.56 -11.55 21.51
C GLN A 32 -6.14 -11.43 20.98
N LEU A 33 -5.21 -12.26 21.47
CA LEU A 33 -3.83 -12.27 20.99
C LEU A 33 -3.76 -12.62 19.50
N ILE A 34 -4.49 -13.65 19.07
CA ILE A 34 -4.56 -14.04 17.65
C ILE A 34 -5.13 -12.88 16.81
N ALA A 35 -6.24 -12.29 17.25
CA ALA A 35 -6.86 -11.18 16.53
C ALA A 35 -5.94 -9.96 16.41
N GLU A 36 -5.16 -9.65 17.44
CA GLU A 36 -4.18 -8.56 17.42
C GLU A 36 -3.03 -8.85 16.45
N VAL A 37 -2.53 -10.09 16.43
CA VAL A 37 -1.50 -10.51 15.46
C VAL A 37 -2.03 -10.40 14.04
N ASP A 38 -3.24 -10.89 13.77
CA ASP A 38 -3.87 -10.82 12.45
C ASP A 38 -4.08 -9.37 11.99
N GLN A 39 -4.49 -8.47 12.89
CA GLN A 39 -4.58 -7.04 12.56
C GLN A 39 -3.24 -6.44 12.16
N ARG A 40 -2.16 -6.78 12.88
CA ARG A 40 -0.81 -6.29 12.57
C ARG A 40 -0.32 -6.84 11.22
N VAL A 41 -0.62 -8.08 10.90
CA VAL A 41 -0.29 -8.69 9.60
C VAL A 41 -1.05 -8.00 8.47
N ASN A 42 -2.36 -7.78 8.64
CA ASN A 42 -3.18 -7.09 7.65
C ASN A 42 -2.70 -5.65 7.41
N PHE A 43 -2.33 -4.95 8.48
CA PHE A 43 -1.73 -3.62 8.38
C PHE A 43 -0.41 -3.63 7.60
N ALA A 44 0.52 -4.53 7.97
CA ALA A 44 1.80 -4.64 7.27
C ALA A 44 1.63 -4.99 5.79
N GLN A 45 0.68 -5.86 5.45
CA GLN A 45 0.38 -6.19 4.05
C GLN A 45 -0.18 -4.98 3.29
N ALA A 46 -1.04 -4.18 3.92
CA ALA A 46 -1.53 -2.94 3.33
C ALA A 46 -0.39 -1.93 3.09
N GLU A 47 0.57 -1.84 4.01
CA GLU A 47 1.75 -1.00 3.86
C GLU A 47 2.65 -1.45 2.70
N ILE A 48 2.92 -2.76 2.59
CA ILE A 48 3.68 -3.33 1.47
C ILE A 48 3.00 -3.01 0.14
N ASN A 49 1.68 -3.18 0.06
CA ASN A 49 0.89 -2.90 -1.14
C ASN A 49 0.91 -1.39 -1.46
N GLY A 50 0.76 -0.54 -0.44
CA GLY A 50 0.84 0.91 -0.58
C GLY A 50 2.21 1.38 -1.08
N LEU A 51 3.29 0.85 -0.51
CA LEU A 51 4.67 1.14 -0.93
C LEU A 51 4.97 0.64 -2.35
N ALA A 52 4.42 -0.52 -2.74
CA ALA A 52 4.53 -1.02 -4.10
C ALA A 52 3.90 -0.05 -5.12
N TYR A 53 2.78 0.57 -4.74
CA TYR A 53 2.12 1.59 -5.56
C TYR A 53 2.85 2.94 -5.54
N LEU A 54 3.38 3.35 -4.39
CA LEU A 54 4.01 4.66 -4.23
C LEU A 54 5.36 4.76 -4.93
N ARG A 55 6.15 3.69 -4.98
CA ARG A 55 7.48 3.68 -5.62
C ARG A 55 7.50 4.20 -7.07
N PRO A 56 6.72 3.66 -8.01
CA PRO A 56 6.69 4.20 -9.38
C PRO A 56 6.10 5.61 -9.44
N LEU A 57 5.21 5.97 -8.51
CA LEU A 57 4.61 7.31 -8.47
C LEU A 57 5.61 8.37 -8.00
N GLU A 58 6.46 8.05 -7.02
CA GLU A 58 7.58 8.88 -6.59
C GLU A 58 8.58 9.08 -7.73
N GLN A 59 8.89 8.02 -8.47
CA GLN A 59 9.77 8.10 -9.63
C GLN A 59 9.20 9.04 -10.71
N LEU A 60 7.90 8.97 -11.02
CA LEU A 60 7.25 9.93 -11.93
C LEU A 60 7.32 11.37 -11.41
N LEU A 61 7.17 11.56 -10.09
CA LEU A 61 7.24 12.87 -9.46
C LEU A 61 8.62 13.52 -9.65
N HIS A 62 9.67 12.72 -9.78
CA HIS A 62 11.03 13.19 -10.08
C HIS A 62 11.28 13.35 -11.58
N GLU A 63 10.90 12.35 -12.39
CA GLU A 63 11.21 12.32 -13.82
C GLU A 63 10.48 13.41 -14.63
N VAL A 64 9.26 13.77 -14.24
CA VAL A 64 8.46 14.78 -14.96
C VAL A 64 9.09 16.18 -14.85
N PRO A 65 9.40 16.73 -13.66
CA PRO A 65 10.13 18.00 -13.55
C PRO A 65 11.50 17.99 -14.25
N GLU A 66 12.26 16.90 -14.12
CA GLU A 66 13.56 16.74 -14.80
C GLU A 66 13.40 16.83 -16.32
N SER A 67 12.37 16.22 -16.90
CA SER A 67 12.09 16.34 -18.33
C SER A 67 11.84 17.79 -18.78
N GLN A 68 11.16 18.59 -17.95
CA GLN A 68 10.90 20.00 -18.23
C GLN A 68 12.20 20.82 -18.17
N LEU A 69 13.07 20.54 -17.19
CA LEU A 69 14.39 21.16 -17.09
C LEU A 69 15.28 20.81 -18.27
N LEU A 70 15.31 19.54 -18.68
CA LEU A 70 16.04 19.11 -19.87
C LEU A 70 15.52 19.82 -21.13
N MET A 71 14.20 20.02 -21.25
CA MET A 71 13.63 20.75 -22.38
C MET A 71 14.16 22.18 -22.42
N GLN A 72 14.18 22.88 -21.28
CA GLN A 72 14.78 24.22 -21.18
C GLN A 72 16.27 24.23 -21.52
N ARG A 73 17.03 23.22 -21.07
CA ARG A 73 18.46 23.08 -21.39
C ARG A 73 18.69 22.84 -22.88
N TYR A 74 17.78 22.12 -23.55
CA TYR A 74 17.87 21.87 -24.98
C TYR A 74 17.68 23.16 -25.78
N TRP A 75 16.74 24.01 -25.39
CA TRP A 75 16.57 25.35 -25.97
C TRP A 75 17.82 26.23 -25.83
N ARG A 76 18.60 26.01 -24.76
CA ARG A 76 19.89 26.68 -24.52
C ARG A 76 21.09 25.95 -25.12
N GLN A 77 20.87 24.91 -25.93
CA GLN A 77 21.90 24.06 -26.54
C GLN A 77 22.84 23.38 -25.52
N ALA A 78 22.39 23.25 -24.26
CA ALA A 78 23.16 22.65 -23.17
C ALA A 78 22.86 21.15 -22.96
N THR A 79 21.98 20.57 -23.78
CA THR A 79 21.72 19.13 -23.81
C THR A 79 21.33 18.69 -25.23
N THR A 80 21.28 17.38 -25.46
CA THR A 80 21.00 16.81 -26.78
C THR A 80 19.55 16.34 -26.89
N TRP A 81 19.06 16.25 -28.13
CA TRP A 81 17.77 15.64 -28.42
C TRP A 81 17.69 14.17 -27.96
N GLN A 82 18.81 13.44 -28.02
CA GLN A 82 18.87 12.04 -27.57
C GLN A 82 18.59 11.95 -26.07
N THR A 83 19.18 12.83 -25.25
CA THR A 83 18.94 12.90 -23.81
C THR A 83 17.48 13.18 -23.48
N LEU A 84 16.83 14.08 -24.22
CA LEU A 84 15.40 14.36 -24.07
C LEU A 84 14.52 13.15 -24.41
N THR A 85 14.84 12.48 -25.52
CA THR A 85 14.08 11.31 -25.97
C THR A 85 14.23 10.17 -24.97
N GLN A 86 15.43 9.99 -24.42
CA GLN A 86 15.69 8.98 -23.39
C GLN A 86 14.89 9.27 -22.11
N GLN A 87 14.89 10.51 -21.61
CA GLN A 87 14.09 10.87 -20.44
C GLN A 87 12.59 10.58 -20.66
N HIS A 88 12.07 10.84 -21.86
CA HIS A 88 10.68 10.55 -22.18
C HIS A 88 10.39 9.04 -22.22
N LEU A 89 11.33 8.24 -22.73
CA LEU A 89 11.26 6.78 -22.68
C LEU A 89 11.26 6.25 -21.25
N ASP A 90 12.08 6.84 -20.37
CA ASP A 90 12.15 6.47 -18.96
C ASP A 90 10.79 6.74 -18.27
N ILE A 91 10.16 7.90 -18.54
CA ILE A 91 8.79 8.19 -18.04
C ILE A 91 7.76 7.20 -18.60
N ASP A 92 7.82 6.86 -19.90
CA ASP A 92 6.94 5.86 -20.51
C ASP A 92 7.09 4.49 -19.84
N GLN A 93 8.31 4.09 -19.47
CA GLN A 93 8.58 2.87 -18.72
C GLN A 93 8.01 2.92 -17.30
N THR A 94 8.20 4.03 -16.59
CA THR A 94 7.67 4.22 -15.23
C THR A 94 6.14 4.25 -15.23
N MET A 95 5.51 4.88 -16.22
CA MET A 95 4.06 4.81 -16.45
C MET A 95 3.59 3.38 -16.72
N GLY A 96 4.37 2.60 -17.48
CA GLY A 96 4.12 1.18 -17.71
C GLY A 96 4.22 0.34 -16.43
N ALA A 97 5.20 0.61 -15.57
CA ALA A 97 5.35 -0.03 -14.26
C ALA A 97 4.18 0.31 -13.34
N LEU A 98 3.80 1.60 -13.26
CA LEU A 98 2.62 2.05 -12.50
C LEU A 98 1.35 1.37 -13.00
N SER A 99 1.16 1.22 -14.31
CA SER A 99 0.00 0.53 -14.88
C SER A 99 -0.10 -0.95 -14.47
N LYS A 100 1.03 -1.64 -14.31
CA LYS A 100 1.04 -3.03 -13.81
C LYS A 100 0.57 -3.08 -12.36
N VAL A 101 1.10 -2.20 -11.50
CA VAL A 101 0.71 -2.16 -10.09
C VAL A 101 -0.74 -1.70 -9.92
N GLU A 102 -1.22 -0.76 -10.73
CA GLU A 102 -2.62 -0.34 -10.75
C GLU A 102 -3.57 -1.49 -11.11
N LYS A 103 -3.21 -2.38 -12.04
CA LYS A 103 -4.05 -3.54 -12.36
C LYS A 103 -4.19 -4.50 -11.19
N GLU A 104 -3.13 -4.65 -10.40
CA GLU A 104 -3.08 -5.58 -9.27
C GLU A 104 -3.71 -4.99 -8.00
N LEU A 105 -3.42 -3.72 -7.70
CA LEU A 105 -3.74 -3.09 -6.41
C LEU A 105 -4.74 -1.95 -6.51
N GLY A 106 -5.05 -1.45 -7.71
CA GLY A 106 -5.81 -0.22 -7.89
C GLY A 106 -7.24 -0.25 -7.33
N LYS A 107 -7.92 -1.40 -7.45
CA LYS A 107 -9.24 -1.62 -6.83
C LYS A 107 -9.16 -1.68 -5.31
N GLN A 108 -8.10 -2.28 -4.77
CA GLN A 108 -7.91 -2.41 -3.32
C GLN A 108 -7.54 -1.06 -2.69
N LEU A 109 -6.75 -0.25 -3.39
CA LEU A 109 -6.26 1.06 -2.92
C LEU A 109 -7.17 2.23 -3.33
N ASN A 110 -8.23 1.98 -4.10
CA ASN A 110 -9.15 2.99 -4.63
C ASN A 110 -8.46 4.09 -5.47
N THR A 111 -7.43 3.73 -6.25
CA THR A 111 -6.61 4.68 -7.02
C THR A 111 -7.01 4.81 -8.50
N THR A 112 -7.91 3.95 -8.98
CA THR A 112 -8.22 3.80 -10.41
C THR A 112 -8.67 5.08 -11.11
N GLN A 113 -9.47 5.93 -10.45
CA GLN A 113 -9.89 7.20 -11.05
C GLN A 113 -8.70 8.17 -11.21
N GLY A 114 -7.84 8.25 -10.20
CA GLY A 114 -6.64 9.08 -10.23
C GLY A 114 -5.66 8.60 -11.30
N PHE A 115 -5.40 7.30 -11.35
CA PHE A 115 -4.56 6.69 -12.37
C PHE A 115 -5.09 6.96 -13.78
N ASN A 116 -6.39 6.76 -14.03
CA ASN A 116 -6.98 7.01 -15.34
C ASN A 116 -6.79 8.47 -15.79
N THR A 117 -6.94 9.41 -14.86
CA THR A 117 -6.71 10.84 -15.11
C THR A 117 -5.25 11.12 -15.46
N LEU A 118 -4.32 10.57 -14.67
CA LEU A 118 -2.88 10.69 -14.92
C LEU A 118 -2.50 10.10 -16.29
N ASN A 119 -2.95 8.88 -16.58
CA ASN A 119 -2.64 8.18 -17.82
C ASN A 119 -3.20 8.90 -19.04
N GLN A 120 -4.45 9.38 -18.97
CA GLN A 120 -5.02 10.19 -20.06
C GLN A 120 -4.26 11.50 -20.26
N THR A 121 -3.84 12.14 -19.18
CA THR A 121 -3.04 13.38 -19.26
C THR A 121 -1.71 13.08 -19.94
N TRP A 122 -1.02 12.02 -19.53
CA TRP A 122 0.24 11.58 -20.14
C TRP A 122 0.10 11.30 -21.65
N LEU A 123 -0.93 10.54 -22.05
CA LEU A 123 -1.18 10.20 -23.45
C LEU A 123 -1.51 11.42 -24.33
N ARG A 124 -2.03 12.50 -23.75
CA ARG A 124 -2.34 13.74 -24.48
C ARG A 124 -1.12 14.65 -24.65
N LEU A 125 -0.06 14.45 -23.86
CA LEU A 125 1.11 15.31 -23.96
C LEU A 125 1.84 15.05 -25.29
N PRO A 126 2.25 16.12 -26.00
CA PRO A 126 3.00 15.96 -27.21
C PRO A 126 4.33 15.27 -26.89
N LYS A 127 4.56 14.12 -27.51
CA LYS A 127 5.83 13.43 -27.41
C LYS A 127 6.91 14.28 -28.11
N PRO A 128 8.14 14.30 -27.59
CA PRO A 128 9.24 14.95 -28.27
C PRO A 128 9.44 14.27 -29.65
N ASP A 129 8.97 14.93 -30.71
CA ASP A 129 9.20 14.59 -32.11
C ASP A 129 10.11 15.65 -32.74
N ARG A 130 11.09 15.24 -33.56
CA ARG A 130 12.00 16.15 -34.27
C ARG A 130 11.26 17.02 -35.29
N ALA A 131 10.07 16.60 -35.74
CA ALA A 131 9.43 17.15 -36.93
C ALA A 131 8.61 18.45 -36.72
N THR A 132 8.17 18.77 -35.50
CA THR A 132 7.11 19.79 -35.30
C THR A 132 7.59 21.22 -35.00
N LYS A 133 8.89 21.51 -35.04
CA LYS A 133 9.41 22.83 -34.63
C LYS A 133 10.34 23.58 -35.60
N TYR A 134 10.37 23.17 -36.87
CA TYR A 134 11.03 23.93 -37.94
C TYR A 134 10.03 24.55 -38.96
N GLN A 135 8.77 24.79 -38.58
CA GLN A 135 7.76 25.40 -39.47
C GLN A 135 7.02 26.63 -38.90
N GLN A 136 7.58 27.32 -37.90
CA GLN A 136 7.11 28.66 -37.54
C GLN A 136 8.28 29.60 -37.29
#